data_AF-A0A9P8KSK9-F1
#
_entry.id   AF-A0A9P8KSK9-F1
#
_cell.length_a   1.000
_cell.length_b   1.000
_cell.length_c   1.000
_cell.angle_alpha   90.00
_cell.angle_beta   90.00
_cell.angle_gamma   90.00
#
_symmetry.space_group_name_H-M   'P 1'
#
loop_
_entity.id
_entity.type
_entity.pdbx_description
1 polymer ?
#
loop_
_entity_poly.entity_id
_entity_poly.type
_entity_poly.pdbx_seq_one_letter_code
_entity_poly.pdbx_strand_id
1 'polypeptide(L)'
;MRGYDVESVVLFKEDKYQNFSYLSEYFAEHHNVPVAGVIEPPERKSNLEEDVRAMSQYYEEQSQDGNTTNVISHLDSRHEERIASLNSMATEALQNIWYPFAQHSLFTGPKDINVIDSAHGDYFQTLAPSSSSQTDSLLRASFDGSASWWTQGLGHANPKLTLAAAYAAGRYGHVMFAGGIHRPAAELSSRLLKGMNSPRLNRVFFSDNGSTGIEVALKMGLRAAKLRYGWAAEEKLGVVGLKGSYHGDTIGAMDCSEPSGYNEKVEWYDGKGHWFDYPTVLCVGGKWRVNVPEELRQALGEDADFGSLSEIFDVRGREEKGHHLRYEAFIRETLERLQKQGRRFGSVIIEPVVLGAGGMALVDPLFQRALVNVVRKSPDLFRKPNAPIEESPSSPTAWTGLPIIFDEVFTGLYRLGRFTSSSFLETYADISVHAKLLTGGLVPLCTTLASEDIFETFNSPDKTDALLHGHSYTAHPVGCQVAVESVKELQRMDTSGSWNWAKSQGWTTPEASSSASGQPAVDIWSTWPRNLVEDLSRQTDRVAGIWALGSVLAIHVKDAAGSTGYFSDAAQSLRDGLIAGDAEGVNGSWNVHCRVLGNVLYLMASQKTTEESVAQISLLLRKGLNA
;
A
#
# COMPACT_ATOMS: atom_id res chain seq x y z
N MET A 1 10.90 -22.51 -3.91
CA MET A 1 11.40 -21.11 -3.98
C MET A 1 10.66 -20.25 -5.02
N ARG A 2 10.32 -20.77 -6.21
CA ARG A 2 9.60 -20.00 -7.25
C ARG A 2 8.09 -20.29 -7.36
N GLY A 3 7.56 -21.13 -6.47
CA GLY A 3 6.12 -21.42 -6.40
C GLY A 3 5.59 -22.42 -7.45
N TYR A 4 6.47 -23.28 -8.00
CA TYR A 4 6.04 -24.37 -8.87
C TYR A 4 5.72 -25.63 -8.05
N ASP A 5 4.65 -26.31 -8.43
CA ASP A 5 4.34 -27.68 -8.02
C ASP A 5 4.97 -28.67 -9.02
N VAL A 6 5.61 -29.72 -8.51
CA VAL A 6 6.24 -30.77 -9.32
C VAL A 6 5.52 -32.07 -9.05
N GLU A 7 4.75 -32.55 -10.02
CA GLU A 7 3.90 -33.74 -9.88
C GLU A 7 4.64 -35.04 -10.22
N SER A 8 5.75 -34.98 -10.97
CA SER A 8 6.56 -36.17 -11.24
C SER A 8 8.00 -35.81 -11.62
N VAL A 9 8.93 -36.72 -11.35
CA VAL A 9 10.32 -36.66 -11.82
C VAL A 9 10.58 -37.85 -12.73
N VAL A 10 11.06 -37.60 -13.95
CA VAL A 10 11.38 -38.66 -14.91
C VAL A 10 12.87 -38.60 -15.21
N LEU A 11 13.55 -39.76 -15.17
CA LEU A 11 14.96 -39.86 -15.51
C LEU A 11 15.30 -41.18 -16.19
N PHE A 12 16.44 -41.20 -16.89
CA PHE A 12 16.99 -42.43 -17.41
C PHE A 12 17.45 -43.34 -16.28
N LYS A 13 17.03 -44.60 -16.34
CA LYS A 13 17.45 -45.65 -15.43
C LYS A 13 18.81 -46.15 -15.89
N GLU A 14 19.81 -45.94 -15.06
CA GLU A 14 21.17 -46.39 -15.30
C GLU A 14 21.71 -47.12 -14.07
N ASP A 15 22.44 -48.22 -14.31
CA ASP A 15 22.91 -49.11 -13.25
C ASP A 15 24.19 -48.61 -12.57
N LYS A 16 24.89 -47.63 -13.18
CA LYS A 16 26.22 -47.22 -12.73
C LYS A 16 26.18 -46.30 -11.52
N TYR A 17 25.38 -45.22 -11.54
CA TYR A 17 25.22 -44.32 -10.40
C TYR A 17 23.90 -44.55 -9.64
N GLN A 18 22.98 -45.35 -10.21
CA GLN A 18 21.71 -45.72 -9.58
C GLN A 18 20.89 -44.52 -9.09
N ASN A 19 20.97 -43.41 -9.83
CA ASN A 19 20.26 -42.17 -9.48
C ASN A 19 18.75 -42.40 -9.32
N PHE A 20 18.17 -43.28 -10.15
CA PHE A 20 16.76 -43.64 -10.06
C PHE A 20 16.38 -44.17 -8.68
N SER A 21 17.13 -45.13 -8.13
CA SER A 21 16.82 -45.73 -6.83
C SER A 21 16.87 -44.69 -5.72
N TYR A 22 17.95 -43.90 -5.67
CA TYR A 22 18.13 -42.86 -4.65
C TYR A 22 17.04 -41.77 -4.75
N LEU A 23 16.79 -41.24 -5.94
CA LEU A 23 15.82 -40.16 -6.13
C LEU A 23 14.40 -40.65 -5.89
N SER A 24 14.07 -41.90 -6.25
CA SER A 24 12.75 -42.48 -6.00
C SER A 24 12.43 -42.54 -4.52
N GLU A 25 13.38 -43.00 -3.70
CA GLU A 25 13.23 -43.04 -2.24
C GLU A 25 13.13 -41.61 -1.68
N TYR A 26 14.08 -40.74 -2.04
CA TYR A 26 14.13 -39.35 -1.56
C TYR A 26 12.85 -38.57 -1.84
N PHE A 27 12.34 -38.59 -3.08
CA PHE A 27 11.15 -37.82 -3.46
C PHE A 27 9.86 -38.43 -2.90
N ALA A 28 9.77 -39.76 -2.78
CA ALA A 28 8.64 -40.41 -2.13
C ALA A 28 8.57 -40.04 -0.64
N GLU A 29 9.69 -40.13 0.09
CA GLU A 29 9.72 -39.92 1.54
C GLU A 29 9.58 -38.45 1.94
N HIS A 30 10.22 -37.53 1.21
CA HIS A 30 10.29 -36.12 1.63
C HIS A 30 9.30 -35.20 0.93
N HIS A 31 8.79 -35.60 -0.24
CA HIS A 31 8.01 -34.71 -1.10
C HIS A 31 6.70 -35.34 -1.61
N ASN A 32 6.49 -36.65 -1.41
CA ASN A 32 5.37 -37.40 -1.98
C ASN A 32 5.25 -37.22 -3.51
N VAL A 33 6.39 -37.17 -4.20
CA VAL A 33 6.46 -37.01 -5.67
C VAL A 33 6.95 -38.32 -6.29
N PRO A 34 6.19 -38.93 -7.22
CA PRO A 34 6.62 -40.16 -7.89
C PRO A 34 7.78 -39.91 -8.84
N VAL A 35 8.72 -40.85 -8.83
CA VAL A 35 9.87 -40.88 -9.74
C VAL A 35 9.72 -42.05 -10.71
N ALA A 36 9.80 -41.76 -12.01
CA ALA A 36 9.72 -42.78 -13.05
C ALA A 36 11.07 -42.94 -13.76
N GLY A 37 11.44 -44.20 -13.99
CA GLY A 37 12.64 -44.58 -14.73
C GLY A 37 12.28 -44.95 -16.16
N VAL A 38 12.92 -44.30 -17.13
CA VAL A 38 12.85 -44.67 -18.56
C VAL A 38 14.18 -45.27 -19.01
N ILE A 39 14.18 -46.14 -20.02
CA ILE A 39 15.42 -46.76 -20.50
C ILE A 39 16.22 -45.71 -21.29
N GLU A 40 17.55 -45.81 -21.32
CA GLU A 40 18.37 -44.91 -22.15
C GLU A 40 18.06 -45.09 -23.66
N PRO A 41 18.06 -43.99 -24.44
CA PRO A 41 17.90 -44.09 -25.89
C PRO A 41 19.10 -44.80 -26.51
N PRO A 42 18.93 -45.46 -27.67
CA PRO A 42 20.02 -46.13 -28.36
C PRO A 42 21.10 -45.14 -28.80
N GLU A 43 22.35 -45.60 -28.88
CA GLU A 43 23.45 -44.78 -29.43
C GLU A 43 23.17 -44.37 -30.88
N ARG A 44 23.45 -43.09 -31.18
CA ARG A 44 23.26 -42.48 -32.50
C ARG A 44 23.98 -43.28 -33.58
N LYS A 45 23.25 -43.69 -34.61
CA LYS A 45 23.79 -44.41 -35.78
C LYS A 45 24.37 -43.42 -36.79
N SER A 46 25.39 -43.87 -37.54
CA SER A 46 26.02 -43.06 -38.58
C SER A 46 25.14 -42.89 -39.81
N ASN A 47 24.22 -43.82 -40.07
CA ASN A 47 23.24 -43.76 -41.14
C ASN A 47 21.91 -43.18 -40.62
N LEU A 48 21.39 -42.16 -41.31
CA LEU A 48 20.16 -41.46 -40.90
C LEU A 48 18.92 -42.38 -40.86
N GLU A 49 18.74 -43.26 -41.84
CA GLU A 49 17.57 -44.16 -41.87
C GLU A 49 17.63 -45.24 -40.80
N GLU A 50 18.83 -45.71 -40.46
CA GLU A 50 19.05 -46.64 -39.36
C GLU A 50 18.84 -45.96 -38.00
N ASP A 51 19.31 -44.72 -37.85
CA ASP A 51 19.12 -43.92 -36.64
C ASP A 51 17.63 -43.62 -36.40
N VAL A 52 16.91 -43.21 -37.44
CA VAL A 52 15.45 -42.99 -37.38
C VAL A 52 14.73 -44.28 -36.98
N ARG A 53 15.07 -45.42 -37.60
CA ARG A 53 14.47 -46.72 -37.23
C ARG A 53 14.76 -47.10 -35.78
N ALA A 54 15.99 -46.92 -35.31
CA ALA A 54 16.38 -47.23 -33.94
C ALA A 54 15.60 -46.39 -32.92
N MET A 55 15.44 -45.09 -33.20
CA MET A 55 14.63 -44.20 -32.35
C MET A 55 13.14 -44.52 -32.40
N SER A 56 12.59 -44.86 -33.57
CA SER A 56 11.19 -45.28 -33.69
C SER A 56 10.91 -46.55 -32.88
N GLN A 57 11.80 -47.55 -32.97
CA GLN A 57 11.68 -48.77 -32.16
C GLN A 57 11.77 -48.47 -30.67
N TYR A 58 12.72 -47.62 -30.26
CA TYR A 58 12.84 -47.19 -28.87
C TYR A 58 11.55 -46.53 -28.35
N TYR A 59 10.94 -45.61 -29.10
CA TYR A 59 9.69 -44.98 -28.69
C TYR A 59 8.53 -45.98 -28.62
N GLU A 60 8.46 -46.94 -29.53
CA GLU A 60 7.42 -47.97 -29.51
C GLU A 60 7.57 -48.87 -28.28
N GLU A 61 8.80 -49.30 -27.96
CA GLU A 61 9.10 -50.05 -26.74
C GLU A 61 8.79 -49.24 -25.47
N GLN A 62 9.20 -47.98 -25.38
CA GLN A 62 8.91 -47.11 -24.23
C GLN A 62 7.41 -46.77 -24.09
N SER A 63 6.65 -46.77 -25.19
CA SER A 63 5.20 -46.57 -25.17
C SER A 63 4.44 -47.78 -24.62
N GLN A 64 5.03 -48.96 -24.74
CA GLN A 64 4.53 -50.22 -24.20
C GLN A 64 5.02 -50.48 -22.77
N ASP A 65 6.09 -49.78 -22.33
CA ASP A 65 6.54 -49.80 -20.95
C ASP A 65 5.54 -49.05 -20.05
N GLY A 66 5.01 -49.74 -19.04
CA GLY A 66 3.95 -49.22 -18.18
C GLY A 66 4.35 -47.97 -17.39
N ASN A 67 5.66 -47.70 -17.23
CA ASN A 67 6.16 -46.52 -16.51
C ASN A 67 5.73 -45.21 -17.17
N THR A 68 5.82 -45.11 -18.51
CA THR A 68 5.41 -43.90 -19.24
C THR A 68 3.91 -43.68 -19.13
N THR A 69 3.11 -44.74 -19.30
CA THR A 69 1.66 -44.68 -19.14
C THR A 69 1.26 -44.27 -17.73
N ASN A 70 1.92 -44.81 -16.70
CA ASN A 70 1.66 -44.47 -15.30
C ASN A 70 1.94 -42.99 -15.00
N VAL A 71 3.03 -42.44 -15.55
CA VAL A 71 3.33 -41.00 -15.41
C VAL A 71 2.22 -40.17 -16.06
N ILE A 72 1.81 -40.50 -17.29
CA ILE A 72 0.75 -39.76 -17.99
C ILE A 72 -0.56 -39.83 -17.20
N SER A 73 -0.99 -41.04 -16.79
CA SER A 73 -2.20 -41.21 -15.99
C SER A 73 -2.14 -40.49 -14.64
N HIS A 74 -0.97 -40.45 -14.01
CA HIS A 74 -0.78 -39.66 -12.78
C HIS A 74 -0.95 -38.17 -13.06
N LEU A 75 -0.29 -37.63 -14.09
CA LEU A 75 -0.40 -36.22 -14.46
C LEU A 75 -1.84 -35.83 -14.82
N ASP A 76 -2.57 -36.68 -15.55
CA ASP A 76 -3.97 -36.48 -15.88
C ASP A 76 -4.84 -36.44 -14.61
N SER A 77 -4.67 -37.40 -13.70
CA SER A 77 -5.39 -37.43 -12.41
C SER A 77 -5.11 -36.18 -11.58
N ARG A 78 -3.84 -35.75 -11.48
CA ARG A 78 -3.45 -34.55 -10.73
C ARG A 78 -3.99 -33.29 -11.38
N HIS A 79 -4.09 -33.25 -12.71
CA HIS A 79 -4.72 -32.15 -13.42
C HIS A 79 -6.22 -32.07 -13.15
N GLU A 80 -6.93 -33.20 -13.20
CA GLU A 80 -8.36 -33.29 -12.85
C GLU A 80 -8.63 -32.85 -11.41
N GLU A 81 -7.81 -33.32 -10.46
CA GLU A 81 -7.87 -32.91 -9.05
C GLU A 81 -7.66 -31.42 -8.87
N ARG A 82 -6.67 -30.81 -9.56
CA ARG A 82 -6.43 -29.37 -9.52
C ARG A 82 -7.63 -28.59 -10.05
N ILE A 83 -8.23 -29.03 -11.16
CA ILE A 83 -9.43 -28.38 -11.73
C ILE A 83 -10.60 -28.49 -10.75
N ALA A 84 -10.83 -29.67 -10.16
CA ALA A 84 -11.88 -29.88 -9.17
C ALA A 84 -11.69 -28.98 -7.93
N SER A 85 -10.45 -28.84 -7.46
CA SER A 85 -10.09 -27.92 -6.38
C SER A 85 -10.41 -26.47 -6.76
N LEU A 86 -9.97 -25.99 -7.92
CA LEU A 86 -10.24 -24.61 -8.35
C LEU A 86 -11.74 -24.31 -8.45
N ASN A 87 -12.53 -25.24 -8.95
CA ASN A 87 -13.98 -25.09 -9.09
C ASN A 87 -14.74 -25.10 -7.75
N SER A 88 -14.20 -25.75 -6.72
CA SER A 88 -14.82 -25.86 -5.40
C SER A 88 -14.45 -24.73 -4.43
N MET A 89 -13.27 -24.12 -4.60
CA MET A 89 -12.73 -23.07 -3.72
C MET A 89 -13.72 -21.98 -3.34
N ALA A 90 -14.44 -21.40 -4.31
CA ALA A 90 -15.41 -20.33 -4.05
C ALA A 90 -16.58 -20.78 -3.16
N THR A 91 -17.06 -22.01 -3.37
CA THR A 91 -18.15 -22.58 -2.57
C THR A 91 -17.68 -22.86 -1.15
N GLU A 92 -16.50 -23.46 -1.00
CA GLU A 92 -15.90 -23.74 0.31
C GLU A 92 -15.61 -22.45 1.09
N ALA A 93 -15.15 -21.41 0.40
CA ALA A 93 -14.88 -20.12 1.01
C ALA A 93 -16.15 -19.48 1.60
N LEU A 94 -17.28 -19.52 0.88
CA LEU A 94 -18.57 -19.03 1.38
C LEU A 94 -19.06 -19.78 2.61
N GLN A 95 -18.68 -21.05 2.77
CA GLN A 95 -19.07 -21.86 3.92
C GLN A 95 -18.16 -21.64 5.13
N ASN A 96 -16.86 -21.44 4.90
CA ASN A 96 -15.85 -21.59 5.94
C ASN A 96 -15.11 -20.30 6.31
N ILE A 97 -15.19 -19.23 5.51
CA ILE A 97 -14.41 -18.00 5.72
C ILE A 97 -15.31 -16.86 6.15
N TRP A 98 -14.93 -16.15 7.22
CA TRP A 98 -15.51 -14.84 7.56
C TRP A 98 -14.66 -13.71 6.96
N TYR A 99 -15.10 -13.18 5.81
CA TYR A 99 -14.42 -12.08 5.14
C TYR A 99 -14.46 -10.74 5.92
N PRO A 100 -13.33 -10.01 6.02
CA PRO A 100 -13.30 -8.67 6.60
C PRO A 100 -13.98 -7.65 5.67
N PHE A 101 -14.65 -6.65 6.25
CA PHE A 101 -15.35 -5.58 5.51
C PHE A 101 -16.32 -6.08 4.43
N ALA A 102 -16.95 -7.24 4.64
CA ALA A 102 -17.94 -7.79 3.73
C ALA A 102 -19.24 -8.11 4.48
N GLN A 103 -20.38 -7.76 3.88
CA GLN A 103 -21.69 -8.25 4.33
C GLN A 103 -22.00 -9.54 3.60
N HIS A 104 -21.93 -10.66 4.32
CA HIS A 104 -22.05 -12.00 3.76
C HIS A 104 -23.41 -12.26 3.13
N SER A 105 -24.47 -11.62 3.64
CA SER A 105 -25.81 -11.75 3.05
C SER A 105 -25.94 -11.12 1.65
N LEU A 106 -24.96 -10.32 1.21
CA LEU A 106 -24.94 -9.74 -0.14
C LEU A 106 -24.27 -10.66 -1.16
N PHE A 107 -23.59 -11.72 -0.73
CA PHE A 107 -23.09 -12.74 -1.65
C PHE A 107 -24.26 -13.60 -2.14
N THR A 108 -24.47 -13.61 -3.45
CA THR A 108 -25.52 -14.35 -4.16
C THR A 108 -25.09 -15.76 -4.56
N GLY A 109 -23.78 -16.06 -4.49
CA GLY A 109 -23.24 -17.40 -4.71
C GLY A 109 -21.75 -17.38 -5.06
N PRO A 110 -21.19 -18.53 -5.49
CA PRO A 110 -19.76 -18.69 -5.78
C PRO A 110 -19.20 -17.70 -6.81
N LYS A 111 -20.02 -17.21 -7.73
CA LYS A 111 -19.65 -16.21 -8.74
C LYS A 111 -19.17 -14.86 -8.17
N ASP A 112 -19.53 -14.57 -6.92
CA ASP A 112 -19.15 -13.31 -6.25
C ASP A 112 -17.79 -13.43 -5.56
N ILE A 113 -17.21 -14.64 -5.50
CA ILE A 113 -15.90 -14.90 -4.93
C ILE A 113 -14.88 -15.04 -6.06
N ASN A 114 -13.89 -14.15 -6.07
CA ASN A 114 -12.78 -14.22 -7.01
C ASN A 114 -11.81 -15.34 -6.61
N VAL A 115 -11.73 -16.41 -7.40
CA VAL A 115 -10.78 -17.51 -7.19
C VAL A 115 -9.44 -17.13 -7.80
N ILE A 116 -8.43 -16.95 -6.93
CA ILE A 116 -7.05 -16.65 -7.32
C ILE A 116 -6.21 -17.92 -7.12
N ASP A 117 -5.65 -18.45 -8.19
CA ASP A 117 -4.75 -19.61 -8.19
C ASP A 117 -3.33 -19.19 -7.79
N SER A 118 -2.83 -18.13 -8.40
CA SER A 118 -1.45 -17.66 -8.21
C SER A 118 -1.32 -16.18 -8.60
N ALA A 119 -0.13 -15.61 -8.42
CA ALA A 119 0.14 -14.22 -8.77
C ALA A 119 1.63 -14.00 -9.10
N HIS A 120 1.91 -13.16 -10.10
CA HIS A 120 3.27 -12.80 -10.48
C HIS A 120 3.32 -11.40 -11.10
N GLY A 121 4.30 -10.58 -10.68
CA GLY A 121 4.37 -9.19 -11.14
C GLY A 121 3.13 -8.43 -10.68
N ASP A 122 2.44 -7.75 -11.58
CA ASP A 122 1.22 -7.00 -11.20
C ASP A 122 -0.08 -7.80 -11.40
N TYR A 123 0.01 -9.09 -11.71
CA TYR A 123 -1.13 -9.88 -12.16
C TYR A 123 -1.39 -11.07 -11.24
N PHE A 124 -2.66 -11.27 -10.90
CA PHE A 124 -3.18 -12.55 -10.47
C PHE A 124 -3.39 -13.48 -11.66
N GLN A 125 -3.43 -14.78 -11.40
CA GLN A 125 -4.04 -15.79 -12.25
C GLN A 125 -5.37 -16.18 -11.59
N THR A 126 -6.47 -15.79 -12.21
CA THR A 126 -7.83 -16.02 -11.66
C THR A 126 -8.60 -17.01 -12.52
N LEU A 127 -9.50 -17.76 -11.90
CA LEU A 127 -10.44 -18.61 -12.63
C LEU A 127 -11.29 -17.75 -13.58
N ALA A 128 -11.25 -18.09 -14.87
CA ALA A 128 -12.03 -17.42 -15.89
C ALA A 128 -13.53 -17.76 -15.73
N PRO A 129 -14.45 -16.84 -16.07
CA PRO A 129 -15.88 -17.14 -16.09
C PRO A 129 -16.17 -18.31 -17.05
N SER A 130 -17.10 -19.20 -16.67
CA SER A 130 -17.43 -20.46 -17.37
C SER A 130 -17.94 -20.32 -18.81
N SER A 131 -17.99 -19.10 -19.37
CA SER A 131 -18.41 -18.80 -20.74
C SER A 131 -17.29 -18.85 -21.78
N SER A 132 -16.05 -19.12 -21.37
CA SER A 132 -14.95 -19.35 -22.31
C SER A 132 -15.13 -20.70 -23.01
N SER A 133 -14.76 -20.78 -24.29
CA SER A 133 -14.90 -22.01 -25.07
C SER A 133 -14.11 -23.16 -24.42
N GLN A 134 -14.47 -24.42 -24.69
CA GLN A 134 -13.73 -25.60 -24.19
C GLN A 134 -12.24 -25.62 -24.57
N THR A 135 -11.81 -24.75 -25.50
CA THR A 135 -10.42 -24.62 -25.95
C THR A 135 -9.64 -23.51 -25.24
N ASP A 136 -10.29 -22.68 -24.42
CA ASP A 136 -9.64 -21.57 -23.71
C ASP A 136 -9.06 -22.01 -22.37
N SER A 137 -8.00 -21.32 -21.92
CA SER A 137 -7.40 -21.53 -20.60
C SER A 137 -8.43 -21.30 -19.48
N LEU A 138 -8.48 -22.19 -18.49
CA LEU A 138 -9.28 -22.02 -17.27
C LEU A 138 -8.87 -20.80 -16.45
N LEU A 139 -7.61 -20.38 -16.57
CA LEU A 139 -7.08 -19.21 -15.87
C LEU A 139 -6.89 -18.04 -16.84
N ARG A 140 -7.18 -16.85 -16.34
CA ARG A 140 -6.89 -15.57 -17.02
C ARG A 140 -6.02 -14.67 -16.15
N ALA A 141 -5.23 -13.82 -16.80
CA ALA A 141 -4.44 -12.81 -16.11
C ALA A 141 -5.32 -11.64 -15.63
N SER A 142 -5.17 -11.23 -14.38
CA SER A 142 -5.98 -10.17 -13.78
C SER A 142 -5.08 -9.15 -13.10
N PHE A 143 -4.97 -7.95 -13.66
CA PHE A 143 -4.14 -6.89 -13.09
C PHE A 143 -4.67 -6.49 -11.71
N ASP A 144 -3.81 -6.46 -10.70
CA ASP A 144 -4.17 -6.06 -9.35
C ASP A 144 -4.17 -4.53 -9.20
N GLY A 145 -5.22 -3.90 -9.71
CA GLY A 145 -5.47 -2.47 -9.57
C GLY A 145 -5.75 -2.02 -8.14
N SER A 146 -5.99 -2.95 -7.21
CA SER A 146 -6.14 -2.64 -5.79
C SER A 146 -4.82 -2.66 -5.01
N ALA A 147 -3.74 -3.11 -5.66
CA ALA A 147 -2.46 -3.43 -5.05
C ALA A 147 -2.61 -4.28 -3.77
N SER A 148 -3.55 -5.24 -3.78
CA SER A 148 -3.93 -6.12 -2.67
C SER A 148 -4.00 -5.36 -1.35
N TRP A 149 -4.95 -4.42 -1.28
CA TRP A 149 -5.13 -3.50 -0.15
C TRP A 149 -3.95 -2.54 0.06
N TRP A 150 -3.45 -2.00 -1.06
CA TRP A 150 -2.37 -1.01 -1.12
C TRP A 150 -1.02 -1.49 -0.57
N THR A 151 -0.85 -2.81 -0.41
CA THR A 151 0.38 -3.44 0.08
C THR A 151 1.40 -3.70 -1.02
N GLN A 152 0.94 -3.97 -2.25
CA GLN A 152 1.81 -4.34 -3.36
C GLN A 152 2.63 -3.17 -3.87
N GLY A 153 3.92 -3.43 -4.11
CA GLY A 153 4.88 -2.44 -4.59
C GLY A 153 5.96 -2.99 -5.50
N LEU A 154 6.47 -4.19 -5.23
CA LEU A 154 7.55 -4.79 -6.02
C LEU A 154 7.08 -6.01 -6.83
N GLY A 155 5.76 -6.08 -7.06
CA GLY A 155 5.07 -7.19 -7.71
C GLY A 155 4.92 -8.43 -6.82
N HIS A 156 3.86 -9.19 -7.12
CA HIS A 156 3.58 -10.50 -6.56
C HIS A 156 4.69 -11.51 -6.84
N ALA A 157 4.89 -12.42 -5.89
CA ALA A 157 5.88 -13.50 -5.96
C ALA A 157 7.30 -13.05 -6.38
N ASN A 158 7.73 -11.86 -5.93
CA ASN A 158 9.05 -11.33 -6.23
C ASN A 158 10.16 -12.27 -5.70
N PRO A 159 10.98 -12.88 -6.58
CA PRO A 159 11.95 -13.89 -6.15
C PRO A 159 12.99 -13.38 -5.15
N LYS A 160 13.39 -12.10 -5.24
CA LYS A 160 14.35 -11.51 -4.28
C LYS A 160 13.75 -11.48 -2.87
N LEU A 161 12.49 -11.06 -2.74
CA LEU A 161 11.81 -11.00 -1.45
C LEU A 161 11.54 -12.41 -0.90
N THR A 162 11.12 -13.35 -1.75
CA THR A 162 10.90 -14.75 -1.35
C THR A 162 12.19 -15.41 -0.85
N LEU A 163 13.31 -15.20 -1.54
CA LEU A 163 14.62 -15.70 -1.09
C LEU A 163 15.08 -15.05 0.21
N ALA A 164 14.81 -13.75 0.38
CA ALA A 164 15.11 -13.03 1.61
C ALA A 164 14.33 -13.60 2.81
N ALA A 165 13.04 -13.89 2.62
CA ALA A 165 12.20 -14.54 3.60
C ALA A 165 12.71 -15.95 3.93
N ALA A 166 12.95 -16.78 2.92
CA ALA A 166 13.44 -18.15 3.10
C ALA A 166 14.79 -18.21 3.84
N TYR A 167 15.72 -17.33 3.48
CA TYR A 167 17.01 -17.20 4.17
C TYR A 167 16.83 -16.82 5.64
N ALA A 168 16.01 -15.80 5.94
CA ALA A 168 15.78 -15.39 7.33
C ALA A 168 15.06 -16.47 8.15
N ALA A 169 14.10 -17.17 7.53
CA ALA A 169 13.39 -18.27 8.17
C ALA A 169 14.35 -19.41 8.52
N GLY A 170 15.20 -19.84 7.58
CA GLY A 170 16.19 -20.90 7.83
C GLY A 170 17.30 -20.48 8.82
N ARG A 171 17.66 -19.20 8.86
CA ARG A 171 18.73 -18.70 9.74
C ARG A 171 18.26 -18.40 11.17
N TYR A 172 17.06 -17.85 11.32
CA TYR A 172 16.59 -17.31 12.60
C TYR A 172 15.28 -17.93 13.08
N GLY A 173 14.39 -18.35 12.17
CA GLY A 173 12.98 -18.55 12.52
C GLY A 173 12.42 -17.28 13.19
N HIS A 174 11.93 -17.44 14.41
CA HIS A 174 11.58 -16.33 15.31
C HIS A 174 12.47 -16.35 16.56
N VAL A 175 12.99 -15.19 16.95
CA VAL A 175 13.83 -15.01 18.14
C VAL A 175 13.35 -13.79 18.93
N MET A 176 13.54 -13.83 20.25
CA MET A 176 13.14 -12.77 21.18
C MET A 176 13.83 -11.44 20.84
N PHE A 177 13.05 -10.37 20.70
CA PHE A 177 13.57 -9.02 20.45
C PHE A 177 13.73 -8.18 21.72
N ALA A 178 12.91 -8.39 22.75
CA ALA A 178 13.04 -7.65 24.01
C ALA A 178 14.41 -7.96 24.67
N GLY A 179 15.31 -6.97 24.67
CA GLY A 179 16.70 -7.15 25.12
C GLY A 179 17.62 -7.88 24.12
N GLY A 180 17.11 -8.20 22.92
CA GLY A 180 17.84 -8.84 21.83
C GLY A 180 18.01 -7.92 20.62
N ILE A 181 18.94 -8.26 19.73
CA ILE A 181 19.11 -7.60 18.45
C ILE A 181 19.54 -8.61 17.40
N HIS A 182 19.05 -8.45 16.18
CA HIS A 182 19.48 -9.21 15.02
C HIS A 182 19.78 -8.28 13.85
N ARG A 183 20.60 -8.77 12.92
CA ARG A 183 21.12 -7.97 11.79
C ARG A 183 20.00 -7.36 10.94
N PRO A 184 18.93 -8.08 10.57
CA PRO A 184 17.84 -7.50 9.78
C PRO A 184 17.15 -6.30 10.44
N ALA A 185 16.81 -6.37 11.73
CA ALA A 185 16.20 -5.23 12.44
C ALA A 185 17.15 -4.04 12.52
N ALA A 186 18.43 -4.26 12.88
CA ALA A 186 19.42 -3.18 12.96
C ALA A 186 19.62 -2.46 11.61
N GLU A 187 19.74 -3.24 10.53
CA GLU A 187 19.88 -2.68 9.17
C GLU A 187 18.62 -1.92 8.74
N LEU A 188 17.43 -2.49 8.99
CA LEU A 188 16.17 -1.84 8.66
C LEU A 188 16.02 -0.49 9.38
N SER A 189 16.30 -0.44 10.68
CA SER A 189 16.23 0.79 11.46
C SER A 189 17.14 1.88 10.88
N SER A 190 18.40 1.54 10.60
CA SER A 190 19.36 2.49 10.01
C SER A 190 18.91 2.99 8.63
N ARG A 191 18.37 2.10 7.80
CA ARG A 191 17.88 2.44 6.45
C ARG A 191 16.68 3.37 6.47
N LEU A 192 15.69 3.09 7.33
CA LEU A 192 14.50 3.92 7.47
C LEU A 192 14.88 5.31 7.97
N LEU A 193 15.65 5.41 9.06
CA LEU A 193 16.09 6.69 9.61
C LEU A 193 16.86 7.53 8.57
N LYS A 194 17.79 6.91 7.83
CA LYS A 194 18.52 7.59 6.74
C LYS A 194 17.59 8.02 5.60
N GLY A 195 16.67 7.16 5.18
CA GLY A 195 15.76 7.42 4.06
C GLY A 195 14.75 8.52 4.35
N MET A 196 14.29 8.64 5.60
CA MET A 196 13.40 9.74 6.02
C MET A 196 14.05 11.12 5.86
N ASN A 197 15.39 11.19 5.87
CA ASN A 197 16.15 12.44 5.78
C ASN A 197 15.61 13.52 6.74
N SER A 198 15.19 13.10 7.93
CA SER A 198 14.61 13.97 8.95
C SER A 198 15.67 14.31 9.98
N PRO A 199 15.85 15.59 10.34
CA PRO A 199 16.73 15.97 11.43
C PRO A 199 16.16 15.61 12.80
N ARG A 200 14.90 15.14 12.87
CA ARG A 200 14.19 14.86 14.12
C ARG A 200 14.15 13.38 14.49
N LEU A 201 13.97 12.48 13.51
CA LEU A 201 13.67 11.07 13.76
C LEU A 201 14.97 10.29 14.02
N ASN A 202 15.04 9.60 15.17
CA ASN A 202 16.25 8.91 15.63
C ASN A 202 15.99 7.50 16.18
N ARG A 203 14.74 7.15 16.47
CA ARG A 203 14.36 5.88 17.10
C ARG A 203 13.35 5.12 16.24
N VAL A 204 13.38 3.79 16.31
CA VAL A 204 12.48 2.89 15.58
C VAL A 204 11.89 1.89 16.56
N PHE A 205 10.56 1.86 16.62
CA PHE A 205 9.80 0.84 17.32
C PHE A 205 9.17 -0.12 16.30
N PHE A 206 9.11 -1.42 16.61
CA PHE A 206 8.55 -2.44 15.70
C PHE A 206 7.21 -2.98 16.23
N SER A 207 6.25 -3.12 15.33
CA SER A 207 4.94 -3.73 15.58
C SER A 207 4.49 -4.56 14.36
N ASP A 208 3.27 -5.11 14.42
CA ASP A 208 2.85 -6.15 13.46
C ASP A 208 2.18 -5.56 12.20
N ASN A 209 1.42 -4.48 12.36
CA ASN A 209 0.68 -3.83 11.27
C ASN A 209 0.41 -2.34 11.54
N GLY A 210 -0.19 -1.65 10.55
CA GLY A 210 -0.50 -0.22 10.63
C GLY A 210 -1.29 0.18 11.89
N SER A 211 -2.38 -0.51 12.20
CA SER A 211 -3.21 -0.21 13.39
C SER A 211 -2.41 -0.26 14.68
N THR A 212 -1.60 -1.31 14.86
CA THR A 212 -0.74 -1.44 16.05
C THR A 212 0.37 -0.37 16.09
N GLY A 213 0.92 0.01 14.93
CA GLY A 213 1.89 1.10 14.82
C GLY A 213 1.31 2.46 15.18
N ILE A 214 0.05 2.70 14.83
CA ILE A 214 -0.69 3.91 15.21
C ILE A 214 -0.97 3.92 16.71
N GLU A 215 -1.37 2.80 17.32
CA GLU A 215 -1.54 2.76 18.79
C GLU A 215 -0.23 3.03 19.54
N VAL A 216 0.90 2.56 19.03
CA VAL A 216 2.24 2.91 19.53
C VAL A 216 2.47 4.42 19.40
N ALA A 217 2.21 5.00 18.22
CA ALA A 217 2.39 6.44 17.96
C ALA A 217 1.51 7.31 18.87
N LEU A 218 0.26 6.90 19.12
CA LEU A 218 -0.65 7.58 20.03
C LEU A 218 -0.14 7.55 21.48
N LYS A 219 0.30 6.38 21.97
CA LYS A 219 0.92 6.28 23.30
C LYS A 219 2.11 7.24 23.43
N MET A 220 2.97 7.29 22.41
CA MET A 220 4.11 8.20 22.35
C MET A 220 3.70 9.68 22.41
N GLY A 221 2.82 10.13 21.51
CA GLY A 221 2.39 11.53 21.43
C GLY A 221 1.63 11.99 22.67
N LEU A 222 0.64 11.21 23.11
CA LEU A 222 -0.20 11.55 24.26
C LEU A 222 0.62 11.65 25.56
N ARG A 223 1.56 10.72 25.80
CA ARG A 223 2.46 10.78 26.97
C ARG A 223 3.34 12.02 26.92
N ALA A 224 3.92 12.33 25.76
CA ALA A 224 4.80 13.48 25.61
C ALA A 224 4.07 14.81 25.90
N ALA A 225 2.88 15.01 25.33
CA ALA A 225 2.06 16.19 25.61
C ALA A 225 1.61 16.23 27.08
N LYS A 226 1.25 15.08 27.66
CA LYS A 226 0.83 14.97 29.06
C LYS A 226 1.90 15.43 30.03
N LEU A 227 3.13 14.96 29.86
CA LEU A 227 4.27 15.36 30.68
C LEU A 227 4.59 16.85 30.49
N ARG A 228 4.68 17.32 29.24
CA ARG A 228 5.03 18.71 28.95
C ARG A 228 4.07 19.72 29.56
N TYR A 229 2.78 19.43 29.48
CA TYR A 229 1.74 20.35 29.94
C TYR A 229 1.21 20.03 31.34
N GLY A 230 1.79 19.03 32.03
CA GLY A 230 1.46 18.67 33.40
C GLY A 230 0.02 18.17 33.57
N TRP A 231 -0.55 17.49 32.56
CA TRP A 231 -1.89 16.88 32.65
C TRP A 231 -1.87 15.66 33.59
N ALA A 232 -2.85 15.56 34.49
CA ALA A 232 -2.96 14.48 35.47
C ALA A 232 -3.38 13.15 34.81
N ALA A 233 -3.09 12.02 35.45
CA ALA A 233 -3.25 10.67 34.88
C ALA A 233 -4.66 10.39 34.33
N GLU A 234 -5.69 10.87 35.02
CA GLU A 234 -7.11 10.76 34.72
C GLU A 234 -7.60 11.73 33.63
N GLU A 235 -6.84 12.78 33.31
CA GLU A 235 -7.20 13.75 32.28
C GLU A 235 -7.02 13.11 30.90
N LYS A 236 -8.15 12.90 30.20
CA LYS A 236 -8.20 12.36 28.84
C LYS A 236 -7.78 13.43 27.83
N LEU A 237 -6.88 13.05 26.93
CA LEU A 237 -6.41 13.87 25.82
C LEU A 237 -6.93 13.25 24.52
N GLY A 238 -7.51 14.07 23.64
CA GLY A 238 -7.86 13.67 22.28
C GLY A 238 -6.75 13.94 21.27
N VAL A 239 -7.07 13.75 19.99
CA VAL A 239 -6.21 14.09 18.87
C VAL A 239 -6.82 15.18 18.00
N VAL A 240 -5.98 15.86 17.23
CA VAL A 240 -6.40 16.72 16.12
C VAL A 240 -6.08 15.98 14.82
N GLY A 241 -7.08 15.83 13.95
CA GLY A 241 -6.95 15.13 12.68
C GLY A 241 -7.77 15.79 11.58
N LEU A 242 -7.97 15.05 10.49
CA LEU A 242 -8.73 15.49 9.32
C LEU A 242 -9.96 14.59 9.13
N LYS A 243 -11.06 15.18 8.68
CA LYS A 243 -12.30 14.45 8.39
C LYS A 243 -12.08 13.39 7.29
N GLY A 244 -12.61 12.20 7.48
CA GLY A 244 -12.38 11.04 6.61
C GLY A 244 -11.04 10.34 6.81
N SER A 245 -10.20 10.73 7.79
CA SER A 245 -8.92 10.04 8.01
C SER A 245 -9.11 8.62 8.55
N TYR A 246 -8.21 7.72 8.18
CA TYR A 246 -8.21 6.32 8.60
C TYR A 246 -6.85 5.92 9.13
N HIS A 247 -6.84 5.35 10.34
CA HIS A 247 -5.59 5.00 11.03
C HIS A 247 -5.53 3.52 11.47
N GLY A 248 -6.52 2.70 11.10
CA GLY A 248 -6.56 1.27 11.43
C GLY A 248 -7.74 0.87 12.31
N ASP A 249 -7.89 -0.45 12.48
CA ASP A 249 -9.11 -1.06 13.04
C ASP A 249 -9.02 -1.48 14.50
N THR A 250 -7.86 -1.34 15.14
CA THR A 250 -7.77 -1.55 16.59
C THR A 250 -8.34 -0.33 17.30
N ILE A 251 -8.90 -0.53 18.51
CA ILE A 251 -9.77 0.49 19.11
C ILE A 251 -9.10 1.84 19.32
N GLY A 252 -7.81 1.87 19.69
CA GLY A 252 -7.08 3.13 19.88
C GLY A 252 -6.84 3.88 18.56
N ALA A 253 -6.58 3.13 17.49
CA ALA A 253 -6.46 3.69 16.14
C ALA A 253 -7.81 4.19 15.62
N MET A 254 -8.87 3.40 15.80
CA MET A 254 -10.23 3.73 15.40
C MET A 254 -10.75 5.00 16.10
N ASP A 255 -10.48 5.14 17.40
CA ASP A 255 -10.84 6.33 18.19
C ASP A 255 -10.23 7.64 17.66
N CYS A 256 -9.22 7.56 16.79
CA CYS A 256 -8.59 8.72 16.16
C CYS A 256 -9.18 9.07 14.78
N SER A 257 -10.11 8.28 14.28
CA SER A 257 -10.93 8.58 13.10
C SER A 257 -12.26 9.19 13.49
N GLU A 258 -12.81 10.04 12.62
CA GLU A 258 -14.12 10.66 12.87
C GLU A 258 -15.26 9.64 12.90
N PRO A 259 -16.40 9.97 13.53
CA PRO A 259 -17.58 9.13 13.46
C PRO A 259 -18.05 8.93 12.02
N SER A 260 -18.23 7.67 11.62
CA SER A 260 -18.66 7.27 10.29
C SER A 260 -19.31 5.89 10.31
N GLY A 261 -19.88 5.45 9.18
CA GLY A 261 -20.49 4.13 9.05
C GLY A 261 -19.54 2.94 9.29
N TYR A 262 -18.23 3.19 9.37
CA TYR A 262 -17.20 2.21 9.70
C TYR A 262 -17.08 1.94 11.22
N ASN A 263 -17.20 2.96 12.06
CA ASN A 263 -16.89 2.86 13.50
C ASN A 263 -18.09 3.11 14.42
N GLU A 264 -19.16 3.78 13.98
CA GLU A 264 -20.32 4.09 14.82
C GLU A 264 -21.06 2.84 15.35
N LYS A 265 -20.89 1.70 14.69
CA LYS A 265 -21.48 0.41 15.12
C LYS A 265 -20.58 -0.40 16.06
N VAL A 266 -19.39 0.09 16.38
CA VAL A 266 -18.43 -0.57 17.26
C VAL A 266 -18.72 -0.13 18.70
N GLU A 267 -19.07 -1.06 19.58
CA GLU A 267 -19.75 -0.80 20.88
C GLU A 267 -18.96 0.08 21.85
N TRP A 268 -17.64 0.15 21.68
CA TRP A 268 -16.70 0.87 22.55
C TRP A 268 -15.89 1.95 21.83
N TYR A 269 -16.31 2.35 20.61
CA TYR A 269 -15.76 3.52 19.93
C TYR A 269 -16.20 4.82 20.66
N ASP A 270 -15.26 5.72 20.90
CA ASP A 270 -15.47 6.95 21.70
C ASP A 270 -15.16 8.24 20.91
N GLY A 271 -14.60 8.14 19.70
CA GLY A 271 -14.29 9.31 18.85
C GLY A 271 -13.47 10.38 19.58
N LYS A 272 -12.22 10.05 19.92
CA LYS A 272 -11.34 10.84 20.79
C LYS A 272 -10.60 11.94 20.04
N GLY A 273 -11.30 12.75 19.25
CA GLY A 273 -10.63 13.73 18.41
C GLY A 273 -11.46 14.93 17.99
N HIS A 274 -10.79 15.89 17.36
CA HIS A 274 -11.40 16.89 16.52
C HIS A 274 -10.84 16.74 15.11
N TRP A 275 -11.72 16.73 14.12
CA TRP A 275 -11.37 16.53 12.72
C TRP A 275 -11.73 17.78 11.94
N PHE A 276 -10.74 18.37 11.29
CA PHE A 276 -10.93 19.50 10.41
C PHE A 276 -11.50 19.03 9.07
N ASP A 277 -12.51 19.74 8.56
CA ASP A 277 -12.76 19.82 7.13
C ASP A 277 -11.60 20.55 6.44
N TYR A 278 -11.35 20.25 5.17
CA TYR A 278 -10.19 20.75 4.43
C TYR A 278 -10.48 20.94 2.95
N PRO A 279 -9.71 21.81 2.27
CA PRO A 279 -9.72 21.87 0.81
C PRO A 279 -9.11 20.62 0.17
N THR A 280 -9.71 20.15 -0.93
CA THR A 280 -9.23 19.01 -1.72
C THR A 280 -8.71 19.44 -3.08
N VAL A 281 -7.90 18.60 -3.74
CA VAL A 281 -7.33 18.86 -5.06
C VAL A 281 -7.90 17.88 -6.07
N LEU A 282 -8.49 18.40 -7.16
CA LEU A 282 -9.00 17.60 -8.26
C LEU A 282 -8.63 18.22 -9.61
N CYS A 283 -8.42 17.38 -10.62
CA CYS A 283 -8.49 17.80 -12.02
C CYS A 283 -9.95 17.71 -12.48
N VAL A 284 -10.51 18.81 -12.94
CA VAL A 284 -11.90 18.92 -13.42
C VAL A 284 -11.91 19.71 -14.72
N GLY A 285 -12.47 19.14 -15.79
CA GLY A 285 -12.52 19.82 -17.08
C GLY A 285 -11.15 20.14 -17.69
N GLY A 286 -10.12 19.36 -17.35
CA GLY A 286 -8.73 19.57 -17.77
C GLY A 286 -7.98 20.64 -16.97
N LYS A 287 -8.56 21.17 -15.89
CA LYS A 287 -7.94 22.18 -15.02
C LYS A 287 -7.71 21.62 -13.63
N TRP A 288 -6.58 21.94 -13.02
CA TRP A 288 -6.30 21.59 -11.63
C TRP A 288 -6.95 22.62 -10.72
N ARG A 289 -7.65 22.15 -9.69
CA ARG A 289 -8.40 23.00 -8.78
C ARG A 289 -8.18 22.58 -7.34
N VAL A 290 -8.00 23.57 -6.46
CA VAL A 290 -8.22 23.42 -5.02
C VAL A 290 -9.69 23.75 -4.76
N ASN A 291 -10.47 22.74 -4.38
CA ASN A 291 -11.87 22.85 -4.03
C ASN A 291 -12.03 23.11 -2.55
N VAL A 292 -12.74 24.18 -2.20
CA VAL A 292 -13.05 24.52 -0.80
C VAL A 292 -14.48 24.05 -0.50
N PRO A 293 -14.68 23.21 0.54
CA PRO A 293 -16.01 22.84 1.00
C PRO A 293 -16.90 24.06 1.23
N GLU A 294 -18.18 23.97 0.90
CA GLU A 294 -19.12 25.11 0.97
C GLU A 294 -19.12 25.75 2.36
N GLU A 295 -19.10 24.92 3.40
CA GLU A 295 -19.09 25.33 4.81
C GLU A 295 -17.83 26.12 5.20
N LEU A 296 -16.75 25.95 4.44
CA LEU A 296 -15.47 26.61 4.68
C LEU A 296 -15.23 27.84 3.81
N ARG A 297 -16.06 28.12 2.79
CA ARG A 297 -15.83 29.23 1.85
C ARG A 297 -15.77 30.59 2.53
N GLN A 298 -16.56 30.79 3.58
CA GLN A 298 -16.52 32.02 4.37
C GLN A 298 -15.15 32.25 5.03
N ALA A 299 -14.53 31.17 5.54
CA ALA A 299 -13.26 31.24 6.25
C ALA A 299 -12.04 31.17 5.30
N LEU A 300 -12.11 30.31 4.29
CA LEU A 300 -10.98 29.96 3.43
C LEU A 300 -10.99 30.66 2.07
N GLY A 301 -12.16 31.10 1.61
CA GLY A 301 -12.38 31.64 0.27
C GLY A 301 -12.97 30.63 -0.71
N GLU A 302 -13.12 31.07 -1.96
CA GLU A 302 -13.63 30.25 -3.06
C GLU A 302 -12.57 29.29 -3.61
N ASP A 303 -13.02 28.38 -4.49
CA ASP A 303 -12.16 27.50 -5.28
C ASP A 303 -11.07 28.28 -6.03
N ALA A 304 -9.89 27.65 -6.18
CA ALA A 304 -8.76 28.23 -6.91
C ALA A 304 -8.29 27.28 -8.02
N ASP A 305 -8.20 27.80 -9.25
CA ASP A 305 -7.65 27.08 -10.41
C ASP A 305 -6.13 27.27 -10.51
N PHE A 306 -5.42 26.24 -10.94
CA PHE A 306 -3.97 26.18 -11.13
C PHE A 306 -3.63 25.59 -12.51
N GLY A 307 -2.48 25.97 -13.07
CA GLY A 307 -2.02 25.47 -14.37
C GLY A 307 -1.54 24.02 -14.32
N SER A 308 -1.11 23.55 -13.14
CA SER A 308 -0.54 22.22 -12.93
C SER A 308 -0.67 21.78 -11.49
N LEU A 309 -0.56 20.47 -11.27
CA LEU A 309 -0.43 19.91 -9.92
C LEU A 309 0.83 20.43 -9.21
N SER A 310 1.93 20.64 -9.94
CA SER A 310 3.18 21.18 -9.39
C SER A 310 3.02 22.55 -8.75
N GLU A 311 2.20 23.44 -9.32
CA GLU A 311 1.90 24.75 -8.71
C GLU A 311 1.14 24.64 -7.39
N ILE A 312 0.27 23.63 -7.24
CA ILE A 312 -0.45 23.37 -5.99
C ILE A 312 0.53 22.89 -4.91
N PHE A 313 1.47 22.02 -5.29
CA PHE A 313 2.49 21.47 -4.40
C PHE A 313 3.68 22.39 -4.14
N ASP A 314 3.79 23.54 -4.81
CA ASP A 314 4.72 24.61 -4.46
C ASP A 314 4.25 25.34 -3.19
N VAL A 315 4.32 24.63 -2.07
CA VAL A 315 3.86 25.11 -0.77
C VAL A 315 4.64 26.34 -0.29
N ARG A 316 5.94 26.46 -0.60
CA ARG A 316 6.74 27.67 -0.29
C ARG A 316 6.29 28.86 -1.11
N GLY A 317 6.20 28.72 -2.43
CA GLY A 317 5.78 29.82 -3.29
C GLY A 317 4.36 30.28 -2.98
N ARG A 318 3.48 29.37 -2.56
CA ARG A 318 2.13 29.71 -2.07
C ARG A 318 2.16 30.36 -0.68
N GLU A 319 3.08 29.97 0.21
CA GLU A 319 3.29 30.66 1.49
C GLU A 319 3.78 32.11 1.29
N GLU A 320 4.77 32.32 0.43
CA GLU A 320 5.33 33.65 0.10
C GLU A 320 4.26 34.60 -0.47
N LYS A 321 3.30 34.06 -1.23
CA LYS A 321 2.13 34.80 -1.75
C LYS A 321 1.04 35.03 -0.69
N GLY A 322 1.21 34.53 0.53
CA GLY A 322 0.26 34.70 1.64
C GLY A 322 -0.97 33.79 1.57
N HIS A 323 -1.00 32.77 0.70
CA HIS A 323 -2.19 31.90 0.55
C HIS A 323 -2.50 31.09 1.82
N HIS A 324 -1.49 30.81 2.64
CA HIS A 324 -1.60 30.06 3.89
C HIS A 324 -2.32 30.85 5.01
N LEU A 325 -2.36 32.18 4.94
CA LEU A 325 -2.79 33.03 6.07
C LEU A 325 -4.24 32.74 6.49
N ARG A 326 -5.14 32.47 5.53
CA ARG A 326 -6.53 32.10 5.83
C ARG A 326 -6.63 30.73 6.49
N TYR A 327 -5.83 29.75 6.04
CA TYR A 327 -5.77 28.44 6.68
C TYR A 327 -5.25 28.57 8.11
N GLU A 328 -4.16 29.30 8.33
CA GLU A 328 -3.59 29.48 9.68
C GLU A 328 -4.59 30.18 10.61
N ALA A 329 -5.28 31.23 10.14
CA ALA A 329 -6.30 31.93 10.93
C ALA A 329 -7.47 31.00 11.31
N PHE A 330 -8.07 30.31 10.35
CA PHE A 330 -9.17 29.37 10.58
C PHE A 330 -8.81 28.26 11.57
N ILE A 331 -7.61 27.66 11.40
CA ILE A 331 -7.13 26.59 12.27
C ILE A 331 -6.92 27.12 13.68
N ARG A 332 -6.27 28.28 13.83
CA ARG A 332 -6.01 28.88 15.15
C ARG A 332 -7.31 29.24 15.86
N GLU A 333 -8.24 29.92 15.19
CA GLU A 333 -9.55 30.29 15.77
C GLU A 333 -10.33 29.05 16.22
N THR A 334 -10.28 27.97 15.43
CA THR A 334 -10.92 26.70 15.79
C THR A 334 -10.29 26.07 17.02
N LEU A 335 -8.95 26.01 17.10
CA LEU A 335 -8.23 25.47 18.26
C LEU A 335 -8.47 26.31 19.52
N GLU A 336 -8.48 27.65 19.41
CA GLU A 336 -8.85 28.55 20.51
C GLU A 336 -10.27 28.30 21.02
N ARG A 337 -11.23 28.13 20.10
CA ARG A 337 -12.62 27.82 20.44
C ARG A 337 -12.71 26.48 21.17
N LEU A 338 -12.01 25.45 20.70
CA LEU A 338 -12.00 24.13 21.33
C LEU A 338 -11.33 24.17 22.72
N GLN A 339 -10.23 24.90 22.87
CA GLN A 339 -9.59 25.12 24.17
C GLN A 339 -10.55 25.80 25.15
N LYS A 340 -11.28 26.84 24.72
CA LYS A 340 -12.31 27.53 25.52
C LYS A 340 -13.48 26.61 25.90
N GLN A 341 -13.78 25.61 25.07
CA GLN A 341 -14.76 24.56 25.37
C GLN A 341 -14.21 23.48 26.33
N GLY A 342 -12.98 23.61 26.80
CA GLY A 342 -12.33 22.66 27.70
C GLY A 342 -11.80 21.40 27.00
N ARG A 343 -11.80 21.37 25.65
CA ARG A 343 -11.21 20.27 24.88
C ARG A 343 -9.69 20.29 25.07
N ARG A 344 -9.10 19.10 25.14
CA ARG A 344 -7.66 18.91 25.35
C ARG A 344 -7.14 17.93 24.33
N PHE A 345 -5.97 18.23 23.79
CA PHE A 345 -5.36 17.44 22.73
C PHE A 345 -3.94 17.07 23.12
N GLY A 346 -3.52 15.87 22.73
CA GLY A 346 -2.17 15.37 23.01
C GLY A 346 -1.34 15.11 21.75
N SER A 347 -1.94 15.12 20.57
CA SER A 347 -1.21 14.93 19.31
C SER A 347 -2.00 15.47 18.13
N VAL A 348 -1.30 15.82 17.06
CA VAL A 348 -1.86 15.89 15.70
C VAL A 348 -1.58 14.55 15.03
N ILE A 349 -2.55 14.02 14.29
CA ILE A 349 -2.40 12.82 13.46
C ILE A 349 -3.00 13.08 12.09
N ILE A 350 -2.19 12.93 11.03
CA ILE A 350 -2.64 13.10 9.65
C ILE A 350 -2.02 12.04 8.75
N GLU A 351 -2.78 11.60 7.73
CA GLU A 351 -2.23 10.96 6.54
C GLU A 351 -1.68 12.07 5.62
N PRO A 352 -0.37 12.16 5.37
CA PRO A 352 0.18 13.25 4.56
C PRO A 352 -0.28 13.13 3.10
N VAL A 353 -0.77 14.24 2.55
CA VAL A 353 -1.20 14.43 1.15
C VAL A 353 -2.48 13.67 0.75
N VAL A 354 -2.59 12.38 1.04
CA VAL A 354 -3.74 11.57 0.61
C VAL A 354 -4.36 10.84 1.78
N LEU A 355 -5.66 11.03 1.99
CA LEU A 355 -6.47 10.18 2.87
C LEU A 355 -6.97 8.99 2.07
N GLY A 356 -6.42 7.81 2.34
CA GLY A 356 -6.62 6.62 1.50
C GLY A 356 -8.04 6.06 1.63
N ALA A 357 -8.38 5.54 2.82
CA ALA A 357 -9.68 4.91 3.05
C ALA A 357 -10.84 5.92 3.07
N GLY A 358 -10.54 7.21 3.32
CA GLY A 358 -11.48 8.34 3.23
C GLY A 358 -11.94 8.68 1.81
N GLY A 359 -11.76 7.78 0.84
CA GLY A 359 -12.16 7.98 -0.55
C GLY A 359 -11.07 8.56 -1.44
N MET A 360 -9.79 8.22 -1.18
CA MET A 360 -8.64 8.70 -1.95
C MET A 360 -8.66 10.23 -2.08
N ALA A 361 -8.94 10.93 -0.98
CA ALA A 361 -9.01 12.39 -0.99
C ALA A 361 -7.60 12.97 -1.03
N LEU A 362 -7.28 13.68 -2.12
CA LEU A 362 -6.05 14.45 -2.25
C LEU A 362 -6.24 15.79 -1.53
N VAL A 363 -5.62 15.95 -0.37
CA VAL A 363 -5.74 17.16 0.46
C VAL A 363 -4.83 18.25 -0.09
N ASP A 364 -5.24 19.51 -0.01
CA ASP A 364 -4.34 20.62 -0.29
C ASP A 364 -3.11 20.56 0.67
N PRO A 365 -1.89 20.32 0.16
CA PRO A 365 -0.70 20.21 1.01
C PRO A 365 -0.43 21.50 1.80
N LEU A 366 -0.86 22.66 1.31
CA LEU A 366 -0.70 23.92 2.02
C LEU A 366 -1.56 23.97 3.29
N PHE A 367 -2.75 23.36 3.29
CA PHE A 367 -3.62 23.29 4.46
C PHE A 367 -3.00 22.42 5.56
N GLN A 368 -2.48 21.23 5.20
CA GLN A 368 -1.80 20.36 6.15
C GLN A 368 -0.53 21.00 6.72
N ARG A 369 0.25 21.69 5.88
CA ARG A 369 1.41 22.48 6.32
C ARG A 369 1.00 23.60 7.28
N ALA A 370 -0.06 24.34 6.96
CA ALA A 370 -0.61 25.38 7.85
C ALA A 370 -1.06 24.81 9.20
N LEU A 371 -1.70 23.64 9.23
CA LEU A 371 -2.08 22.95 10.46
C LEU A 371 -0.86 22.64 11.35
N VAL A 372 0.18 22.04 10.77
CA VAL A 372 1.42 21.74 11.49
C VAL A 372 2.08 23.03 12.00
N ASN A 373 2.13 24.07 11.16
CA ASN A 373 2.72 25.36 11.52
C ASN A 373 1.97 26.03 12.68
N VAL A 374 0.64 26.12 12.63
CA VAL A 374 -0.17 26.73 13.70
C VAL A 374 0.04 26.00 15.00
N VAL A 375 -0.03 24.67 15.00
CA VAL A 375 0.16 23.86 16.20
C VAL A 375 1.54 24.11 16.81
N ARG A 376 2.59 24.09 15.99
CA ARG A 376 3.96 24.34 16.46
C ARG A 376 4.20 25.75 16.97
N LYS A 377 3.56 26.75 16.36
CA LYS A 377 3.65 28.17 16.77
C LYS A 377 2.78 28.52 17.98
N SER A 378 1.86 27.64 18.39
CA SER A 378 0.83 27.96 19.40
C SER A 378 0.84 27.03 20.62
N PRO A 379 1.98 26.86 21.33
CA PRO A 379 2.02 26.04 22.55
C PRO A 379 1.11 26.56 23.67
N ASP A 380 0.74 27.85 23.62
CA ASP A 380 -0.20 28.50 24.52
C ASP A 380 -1.62 27.94 24.45
N LEU A 381 -2.00 27.29 23.33
CA LEU A 381 -3.33 26.69 23.15
C LEU A 381 -3.50 25.33 23.84
N PHE A 382 -2.41 24.69 24.27
CA PHE A 382 -2.44 23.31 24.79
C PHE A 382 -2.02 23.17 26.24
N ARG A 383 -1.50 24.25 26.85
CA ARG A 383 -1.12 24.28 28.26
C ARG A 383 -2.32 24.42 29.20
N LYS A 384 -2.12 24.07 30.47
CA LYS A 384 -3.05 24.42 31.55
C LYS A 384 -3.16 25.94 31.71
N PRO A 385 -4.34 26.48 32.06
CA PRO A 385 -4.49 27.89 32.42
C PRO A 385 -3.48 28.26 33.52
N ASN A 386 -2.72 29.34 33.33
CA ASN A 386 -1.70 29.85 34.25
C ASN A 386 -0.42 29.00 34.39
N ALA A 387 -0.23 27.91 33.63
CA ALA A 387 1.05 27.23 33.57
C ALA A 387 2.11 28.14 32.90
N PRO A 388 3.36 28.22 33.39
CA PRO A 388 4.38 29.04 32.76
C PRO A 388 4.58 28.63 31.29
N ILE A 389 4.85 29.62 30.44
CA ILE A 389 5.19 29.36 29.04
C ILE A 389 6.64 28.85 29.05
N GLU A 390 6.87 27.64 28.53
CA GLU A 390 8.24 27.23 28.17
C GLU A 390 8.68 28.10 26.99
N GLU A 391 9.50 29.12 27.26
CA GLU A 391 9.77 30.21 26.31
C GLU A 391 10.65 29.82 25.12
N SER A 392 11.31 28.66 25.13
CA SER A 392 12.15 28.22 24.01
C SER A 392 12.29 26.70 23.93
N PRO A 393 12.29 26.11 22.72
CA PRO A 393 12.60 24.71 22.52
C PRO A 393 14.03 24.39 23.00
N SER A 394 14.21 23.23 23.63
CA SER A 394 15.51 22.74 24.12
C SER A 394 16.54 22.51 23.01
N SER A 395 16.09 22.36 21.76
CA SER A 395 16.88 22.11 20.57
C SER A 395 16.15 22.62 19.31
N PRO A 396 16.85 22.98 18.22
CA PRO A 396 16.23 23.25 16.91
C PRO A 396 15.36 22.08 16.38
N THR A 397 15.65 20.85 16.82
CA THR A 397 14.91 19.64 16.45
C THR A 397 13.79 19.29 17.43
N ALA A 398 13.66 20.02 18.54
CA ALA A 398 12.63 19.78 19.52
C ALA A 398 11.25 20.09 18.94
N TRP A 399 10.25 19.34 19.38
CA TRP A 399 8.86 19.62 19.04
C TRP A 399 8.31 20.76 19.90
N THR A 400 7.30 21.46 19.39
CA THR A 400 6.57 22.51 20.10
C THR A 400 5.08 22.37 19.80
N GLY A 401 4.22 22.89 20.68
CA GLY A 401 2.79 22.67 20.55
C GLY A 401 2.41 21.23 20.85
N LEU A 402 1.91 20.48 19.88
CA LEU A 402 1.64 19.05 20.01
C LEU A 402 2.62 18.24 19.16
N PRO A 403 2.97 17.00 19.58
CA PRO A 403 3.63 16.05 18.70
C PRO A 403 2.86 15.86 17.39
N ILE A 404 3.59 15.85 16.27
CA ILE A 404 3.04 15.63 14.95
C ILE A 404 3.26 14.16 14.55
N ILE A 405 2.17 13.40 14.44
CA ILE A 405 2.16 12.03 13.92
C ILE A 405 1.81 12.07 12.44
N PHE A 406 2.72 11.57 11.60
CA PHE A 406 2.43 11.27 10.20
C PHE A 406 2.13 9.79 10.05
N ASP A 407 0.89 9.50 9.65
CA ASP A 407 0.48 8.17 9.22
C ASP A 407 0.91 7.97 7.77
N GLU A 408 2.11 7.43 7.59
CA GLU A 408 2.66 7.06 6.28
C GLU A 408 2.50 5.56 6.00
N VAL A 409 1.53 4.90 6.64
CA VAL A 409 1.21 3.49 6.37
C VAL A 409 0.80 3.31 4.92
N PHE A 410 0.02 4.25 4.38
CA PHE A 410 -0.38 4.25 2.98
C PHE A 410 0.63 4.99 2.08
N THR A 411 0.99 6.23 2.45
CA THR A 411 1.63 7.19 1.53
C THR A 411 3.15 7.11 1.50
N GLY A 412 3.77 6.46 2.48
CA GLY A 412 5.22 6.35 2.58
C GLY A 412 5.84 5.39 1.56
N LEU A 413 7.17 5.35 1.56
CA LEU A 413 7.99 4.38 0.84
C LEU A 413 7.69 4.32 -0.66
N TYR A 414 7.68 5.50 -1.29
CA TYR A 414 7.50 5.70 -2.73
C TYR A 414 6.09 5.44 -3.28
N ARG A 415 5.07 5.20 -2.44
CA ARG A 415 3.67 5.13 -2.94
C ARG A 415 3.31 6.35 -3.78
N LEU A 416 3.63 7.54 -3.27
CA LEU A 416 3.39 8.82 -3.93
C LEU A 416 4.62 9.35 -4.68
N GLY A 417 5.59 8.49 -5.00
CA GLY A 417 6.78 8.85 -5.78
C GLY A 417 7.95 9.44 -4.99
N ARG A 418 7.86 9.51 -3.65
CA ARG A 418 8.95 9.95 -2.75
C ARG A 418 9.11 8.99 -1.58
N PHE A 419 10.32 8.92 -0.99
CA PHE A 419 10.57 8.06 0.17
C PHE A 419 9.60 8.34 1.33
N THR A 420 9.35 9.62 1.60
CA THR A 420 8.38 10.09 2.60
C THR A 420 7.51 11.18 2.01
N SER A 421 6.21 11.09 2.28
CA SER A 421 5.22 12.08 1.84
C SER A 421 5.30 13.38 2.65
N SER A 422 5.96 13.37 3.81
CA SER A 422 6.30 14.59 4.58
C SER A 422 7.01 15.65 3.73
N SER A 423 7.81 15.22 2.76
CA SER A 423 8.56 16.10 1.86
C SER A 423 7.67 16.94 0.94
N PHE A 424 6.43 16.55 0.68
CA PHE A 424 5.46 17.38 -0.05
C PHE A 424 4.93 18.54 0.80
N LEU A 425 4.84 18.32 2.11
CA LEU A 425 4.45 19.35 3.08
C LEU A 425 5.64 20.21 3.50
N GLU A 426 6.86 19.76 3.20
CA GLU A 426 8.14 20.33 3.62
C GLU A 426 8.21 20.65 5.13
N THR A 427 7.64 19.76 5.91
CA THR A 427 7.71 19.80 7.37
C THR A 427 7.96 18.38 7.88
N TYR A 428 8.50 18.28 9.09
CA TYR A 428 8.94 17.00 9.65
C TYR A 428 7.98 16.53 10.71
N ALA A 429 7.66 15.23 10.69
CA ALA A 429 6.97 14.56 11.78
C ALA A 429 7.87 14.49 13.03
N ASP A 430 7.23 14.37 14.19
CA ASP A 430 7.89 13.95 15.43
C ASP A 430 7.76 12.43 15.62
N ILE A 431 6.71 11.83 15.04
CA ILE A 431 6.47 10.39 14.98
C ILE A 431 5.97 10.03 13.57
N SER A 432 6.50 8.99 12.93
CA SER A 432 6.04 8.53 11.61
C SER A 432 5.82 7.02 11.59
N VAL A 433 4.72 6.56 11.01
CA VAL A 433 4.32 5.15 10.99
C VAL A 433 4.40 4.59 9.57
N HIS A 434 5.03 3.43 9.40
CA HIS A 434 5.17 2.75 8.11
C HIS A 434 4.79 1.27 8.20
N ALA A 435 4.02 0.79 7.24
CA ALA A 435 3.73 -0.63 7.04
C ALA A 435 3.51 -0.86 5.53
N LYS A 436 2.58 -1.73 5.11
CA LYS A 436 2.21 -1.97 3.70
C LYS A 436 3.43 -2.16 2.78
N LEU A 437 3.81 -1.14 2.00
CA LEU A 437 4.97 -1.15 1.11
C LEU A 437 6.30 -1.47 1.80
N LEU A 438 6.38 -1.31 3.12
CA LEU A 438 7.56 -1.64 3.93
C LEU A 438 8.14 -3.02 3.58
N THR A 439 7.29 -4.02 3.39
CA THR A 439 7.69 -5.39 3.05
C THR A 439 7.40 -5.77 1.61
N GLY A 440 7.07 -4.78 0.77
CA GLY A 440 6.74 -4.98 -0.65
C GLY A 440 5.48 -5.82 -0.87
N GLY A 441 4.64 -5.98 0.16
CA GLY A 441 3.41 -6.77 0.11
C GLY A 441 3.57 -8.26 0.41
N LEU A 442 4.76 -8.73 0.83
CA LEU A 442 5.01 -10.16 1.07
C LEU A 442 4.59 -10.66 2.46
N VAL A 443 4.84 -9.88 3.51
CA VAL A 443 4.62 -10.32 4.91
C VAL A 443 4.28 -9.12 5.82
N PRO A 444 3.45 -9.25 6.86
CA PRO A 444 3.17 -8.16 7.78
C PRO A 444 4.41 -7.70 8.56
N LEU A 445 4.59 -6.39 8.65
CA LEU A 445 5.52 -5.71 9.55
C LEU A 445 5.13 -4.23 9.61
N CYS A 446 5.30 -3.61 10.77
CA CYS A 446 5.18 -2.17 10.92
C CYS A 446 6.34 -1.60 11.73
N THR A 447 6.69 -0.35 11.42
CA THR A 447 7.65 0.45 12.18
C THR A 447 7.06 1.81 12.53
N THR A 448 7.22 2.22 13.78
CA THR A 448 6.92 3.56 14.27
C THR A 448 8.23 4.27 14.60
N LEU A 449 8.60 5.24 13.78
CA LEU A 449 9.76 6.09 13.99
C LEU A 449 9.40 7.22 14.94
N ALA A 450 10.32 7.60 15.82
CA ALA A 450 10.12 8.69 16.77
C ALA A 450 11.37 9.56 16.87
N SER A 451 11.16 10.83 17.23
CA SER A 451 12.25 11.73 17.58
C SER A 451 12.89 11.39 18.92
N GLU A 452 14.11 11.87 19.12
CA GLU A 452 14.82 11.68 20.38
C GLU A 452 14.03 12.28 21.55
N ASP A 453 13.49 13.49 21.38
CA ASP A 453 12.64 14.15 22.38
C ASP A 453 11.42 13.33 22.79
N ILE A 454 10.80 12.60 21.85
CA ILE A 454 9.67 11.71 22.18
C ILE A 454 10.16 10.50 22.97
N PHE A 455 11.30 9.91 22.59
CA PHE A 455 11.90 8.79 23.31
C PHE A 455 12.25 9.15 24.76
N GLU A 456 12.85 10.32 24.98
CA GLU A 456 13.24 10.78 26.32
C GLU A 456 12.04 10.93 27.27
N THR A 457 10.82 11.07 26.77
CA THR A 457 9.60 11.09 27.62
C THR A 457 9.28 9.76 28.31
N PHE A 458 9.91 8.67 27.86
CA PHE A 458 9.81 7.32 28.44
C PHE A 458 11.13 6.86 29.08
N ASN A 459 12.18 7.68 29.01
CA ASN A 459 13.50 7.33 29.50
C ASN A 459 13.64 7.74 30.98
N SER A 460 13.37 6.82 31.89
CA SER A 460 13.50 7.04 33.33
C SER A 460 14.04 5.80 34.05
N PRO A 461 14.56 5.94 35.29
CA PRO A 461 14.94 4.80 36.12
C PRO A 461 13.77 3.89 36.52
N ASP A 462 12.52 4.37 36.43
CA ASP A 462 11.32 3.60 36.75
C ASP A 462 10.84 2.82 35.50
N LYS A 463 10.83 1.50 35.60
CA LYS A 463 10.37 0.61 34.54
C LYS A 463 8.93 0.90 34.09
N THR A 464 8.10 1.46 34.97
CA THR A 464 6.70 1.78 34.66
C THR A 464 6.55 2.99 33.75
N ASP A 465 7.58 3.84 33.63
CA ASP A 465 7.62 4.96 32.69
C ASP A 465 7.99 4.53 31.27
N ALA A 466 8.52 3.32 31.08
CA ALA A 466 8.85 2.80 29.77
C ALA A 466 7.59 2.65 28.90
N LEU A 467 7.76 2.60 27.58
CA LEU A 467 6.67 2.28 26.67
C LEU A 467 6.31 0.79 26.78
N LEU A 468 5.38 0.47 27.67
CA LEU A 468 4.87 -0.88 27.91
C LEU A 468 3.88 -1.29 26.80
N HIS A 469 4.42 -1.49 25.60
CA HIS A 469 3.74 -2.02 24.42
C HIS A 469 4.67 -3.04 23.78
N GLY A 470 4.13 -4.19 23.37
CA GLY A 470 4.90 -5.20 22.63
C GLY A 470 3.99 -6.30 22.12
N HIS A 471 4.41 -6.94 21.04
CA HIS A 471 3.75 -8.11 20.47
C HIS A 471 4.73 -9.29 20.51
N SER A 472 4.21 -10.52 20.52
CA SER A 472 5.06 -11.71 20.48
C SER A 472 6.01 -11.72 19.28
N TYR A 473 5.56 -11.20 18.13
CA TYR A 473 6.33 -11.13 16.88
C TYR A 473 7.02 -9.79 16.64
N THR A 474 7.13 -8.92 17.66
CA THR A 474 7.83 -7.63 17.54
C THR A 474 9.21 -7.83 16.91
N ALA A 475 9.45 -7.10 15.81
CA ALA A 475 10.68 -7.16 15.01
C ALA A 475 11.05 -8.58 14.53
N HIS A 476 10.08 -9.39 14.08
CA HIS A 476 10.37 -10.74 13.59
C HIS A 476 11.41 -10.73 12.43
N PRO A 477 12.46 -11.57 12.49
CA PRO A 477 13.58 -11.50 11.54
C PRO A 477 13.19 -11.66 10.07
N VAL A 478 12.16 -12.46 9.78
CA VAL A 478 11.67 -12.69 8.42
C VAL A 478 11.13 -11.40 7.81
N GLY A 479 10.23 -10.72 8.52
CA GLY A 479 9.67 -9.43 8.07
C GLY A 479 10.74 -8.36 7.98
N CYS A 480 11.64 -8.26 8.95
CA CYS A 480 12.73 -7.29 8.90
C CYS A 480 13.63 -7.53 7.68
N GLN A 481 13.99 -8.79 7.37
CA GLN A 481 14.85 -9.09 6.22
C GLN A 481 14.16 -8.81 4.89
N VAL A 482 12.87 -9.15 4.78
CA VAL A 482 12.05 -8.82 3.61
C VAL A 482 11.95 -7.30 3.44
N ALA A 483 11.71 -6.56 4.51
CA ALA A 483 11.62 -5.10 4.48
C ALA A 483 12.96 -4.44 4.11
N VAL A 484 14.09 -4.96 4.57
CA VAL A 484 15.42 -4.52 4.14
C VAL A 484 15.56 -4.64 2.62
N GLU A 485 15.22 -5.79 2.04
CA GLU A 485 15.31 -5.98 0.59
C GLU A 485 14.28 -5.16 -0.19
N SER A 486 13.08 -4.96 0.35
CA SER A 486 12.06 -4.09 -0.24
C SER A 486 12.55 -2.64 -0.33
N VAL A 487 12.96 -2.07 0.81
CA VAL A 487 13.43 -0.67 0.88
C VAL A 487 14.67 -0.46 0.02
N LYS A 488 15.61 -1.43 0.00
CA LYS A 488 16.78 -1.38 -0.90
C LYS A 488 16.38 -1.32 -2.37
N GLU A 489 15.46 -2.17 -2.80
CA GLU A 489 15.05 -2.22 -4.19
C GLU A 489 14.32 -0.93 -4.59
N LEU A 490 13.43 -0.40 -3.74
CA LEU A 490 12.76 0.88 -3.97
C LEU A 490 13.76 2.04 -4.10
N GLN A 491 14.72 2.14 -3.18
CA GLN A 491 15.79 3.15 -3.25
C GLN A 491 16.68 2.99 -4.50
N ARG A 492 16.95 1.74 -4.91
CA ARG A 492 17.70 1.46 -6.14
C ARG A 492 16.91 1.90 -7.37
N MET A 493 15.60 1.67 -7.40
CA MET A 493 14.74 2.08 -8.52
C MET A 493 14.71 3.60 -8.67
N ASP A 494 14.57 4.32 -7.57
CA ASP A 494 14.67 5.78 -7.50
C ASP A 494 16.02 6.29 -8.04
N THR A 495 17.12 5.82 -7.46
CA THR A 495 18.49 6.27 -7.83
C THR A 495 18.92 5.85 -9.24
N SER A 496 18.35 4.77 -9.79
CA SER A 496 18.62 4.30 -11.15
C SER A 496 17.72 4.94 -12.21
N GLY A 497 16.73 5.75 -11.81
CA GLY A 497 15.79 6.38 -12.74
C GLY A 497 14.81 5.39 -13.38
N SER A 498 14.44 4.31 -12.68
CA SER A 498 13.48 3.31 -13.17
C SER A 498 12.10 3.89 -13.50
N TRP A 499 11.76 5.07 -12.94
CA TRP A 499 10.50 5.77 -13.19
C TRP A 499 10.64 6.98 -14.13
N ASN A 500 11.79 7.16 -14.79
CA ASN A 500 12.00 8.31 -15.68
C ASN A 500 11.00 8.35 -16.84
N TRP A 501 10.63 7.18 -17.36
CA TRP A 501 9.58 7.06 -18.38
C TRP A 501 8.27 7.68 -17.87
N ALA A 502 7.84 7.38 -16.65
CA ALA A 502 6.62 7.91 -16.04
C ALA A 502 6.71 9.42 -15.78
N LYS A 503 7.86 9.89 -15.27
CA LYS A 503 8.12 11.33 -15.07
C LYS A 503 7.96 12.13 -16.37
N SER A 504 8.38 11.56 -17.49
CA SER A 504 8.29 12.18 -18.82
C SER A 504 6.88 12.22 -19.45
N GLN A 505 5.85 11.62 -18.82
CA GLN A 505 4.48 11.56 -19.33
C GLN A 505 3.67 12.87 -19.09
N GLY A 506 4.31 14.02 -19.35
CA GLY A 506 3.70 15.36 -19.25
C GLY A 506 3.64 15.98 -17.85
N TRP A 507 4.16 15.28 -16.83
CA TRP A 507 4.19 15.77 -15.45
C TRP A 507 5.29 16.79 -15.20
N THR A 508 6.51 16.52 -15.68
CA THR A 508 7.65 17.43 -15.56
C THR A 508 7.82 18.26 -16.84
N THR A 509 7.74 19.59 -16.74
CA THR A 509 8.12 20.50 -17.84
C THR A 509 9.60 20.91 -17.72
N PRO A 510 10.34 21.05 -18.84
CA PRO A 510 11.74 21.49 -18.81
C PRO A 510 11.95 22.85 -18.10
N GLU A 511 10.96 23.74 -18.16
CA GLU A 511 11.02 25.09 -17.58
C GLU A 511 10.93 25.12 -16.05
N ALA A 512 10.38 24.07 -15.41
CA ALA A 512 10.32 23.96 -13.95
C ALA A 512 11.71 23.79 -13.31
N SER A 513 12.72 23.38 -14.10
CA SER A 513 14.10 23.22 -13.64
C SER A 513 14.86 24.55 -13.46
N SER A 514 14.31 25.68 -13.93
CA SER A 514 14.87 27.02 -13.74
C SER A 514 13.93 27.90 -12.93
N SER A 515 13.85 27.67 -11.61
CA SER A 515 13.29 28.69 -10.72
C SER A 515 14.29 29.87 -10.65
N ALA A 516 13.80 31.10 -10.82
CA ALA A 516 14.60 32.32 -10.66
C ALA A 516 15.15 32.51 -9.23
N SER A 517 14.74 31.65 -8.29
CA SER A 517 15.09 31.68 -6.86
C SER A 517 16.20 30.68 -6.46
N GLY A 518 16.77 29.92 -7.41
CA GLY A 518 17.82 28.93 -7.10
C GLY A 518 17.33 27.74 -6.25
N GLN A 519 16.01 27.56 -6.14
CA GLN A 519 15.39 26.47 -5.38
C GLN A 519 15.19 25.24 -6.29
N PRO A 520 15.40 24.01 -5.79
CA PRO A 520 15.13 22.81 -6.56
C PRO A 520 13.63 22.74 -6.92
N ALA A 521 13.35 22.34 -8.16
CA ALA A 521 11.99 22.15 -8.67
C ALA A 521 11.20 21.13 -7.84
N VAL A 522 9.90 21.35 -7.65
CA VAL A 522 9.02 20.37 -7.01
C VAL A 522 8.85 19.17 -7.96
N ASP A 523 9.50 18.05 -7.66
CA ASP A 523 9.36 16.80 -8.42
C ASP A 523 7.98 16.17 -8.13
N ILE A 524 6.99 16.51 -8.96
CA ILE A 524 5.63 15.94 -8.97
C ILE A 524 5.45 15.12 -10.24
N TRP A 525 5.08 13.85 -10.08
CA TRP A 525 4.85 12.95 -11.20
C TRP A 525 3.91 11.79 -10.83
N SER A 526 3.42 11.09 -11.84
CA SER A 526 2.63 9.87 -11.68
C SER A 526 2.98 8.84 -12.74
N THR A 527 2.86 7.56 -12.38
CA THR A 527 2.86 6.41 -13.31
C THR A 527 1.75 6.54 -14.35
N TRP A 528 0.66 7.21 -14.00
CA TRP A 528 -0.48 7.43 -14.89
C TRP A 528 -0.25 8.70 -15.72
N PRO A 529 -0.38 8.66 -17.06
CA PRO A 529 -0.07 9.81 -17.91
C PRO A 529 -0.94 11.04 -17.62
N ARG A 530 -0.36 12.24 -17.69
CA ARG A 530 -1.09 13.49 -17.45
C ARG A 530 -2.26 13.68 -18.42
N ASN A 531 -2.05 13.36 -19.70
CA ASN A 531 -3.10 13.47 -20.72
C ASN A 531 -4.29 12.55 -20.44
N LEU A 532 -4.08 11.35 -19.87
CA LEU A 532 -5.16 10.48 -19.43
C LEU A 532 -5.99 11.17 -18.35
N VAL A 533 -5.34 11.71 -17.32
CA VAL A 533 -6.01 12.43 -16.22
C VAL A 533 -6.85 13.59 -16.77
N GLU A 534 -6.24 14.45 -17.58
CA GLU A 534 -6.92 15.60 -18.15
C GLU A 534 -8.05 15.20 -19.10
N ASP A 535 -7.87 14.19 -19.95
CA ASP A 535 -8.90 13.73 -20.89
C ASP A 535 -10.12 13.16 -20.17
N LEU A 536 -9.92 12.30 -19.17
CA LEU A 536 -11.02 11.72 -18.40
C LEU A 536 -11.73 12.78 -17.55
N SER A 537 -11.00 13.77 -17.03
CA SER A 537 -11.58 14.88 -16.26
C SER A 537 -12.55 15.76 -17.08
N ARG A 538 -12.47 15.73 -18.43
CA ARG A 538 -13.35 16.50 -19.31
C ARG A 538 -14.73 15.88 -19.49
N GLN A 539 -14.93 14.62 -19.06
CA GLN A 539 -16.24 13.97 -19.04
C GLN A 539 -17.04 14.43 -17.82
N THR A 540 -17.33 15.73 -17.74
CA THR A 540 -17.88 16.38 -16.54
C THR A 540 -19.31 15.96 -16.20
N ASP A 541 -20.00 15.30 -17.12
CA ASP A 541 -21.29 14.64 -16.90
C ASP A 541 -21.16 13.40 -16.01
N ARG A 542 -20.05 12.66 -16.11
CA ARG A 542 -19.81 11.39 -15.39
C ARG A 542 -18.75 11.50 -14.29
N VAL A 543 -17.73 12.31 -14.50
CA VAL A 543 -16.56 12.46 -13.63
C VAL A 543 -16.68 13.76 -12.82
N ALA A 544 -16.70 13.64 -11.49
CA ALA A 544 -16.66 14.77 -10.57
C ALA A 544 -15.25 15.37 -10.50
N GLY A 545 -14.24 14.52 -10.58
CA GLY A 545 -12.84 14.92 -10.63
C GLY A 545 -11.91 13.71 -10.64
N ILE A 546 -10.65 13.94 -10.96
CA ILE A 546 -9.64 12.89 -11.07
C ILE A 546 -8.28 13.44 -10.65
N TRP A 547 -7.46 12.60 -10.04
CA TRP A 547 -6.07 12.94 -9.77
C TRP A 547 -5.17 11.72 -9.89
N ALA A 548 -3.90 11.95 -10.16
CA ALA A 548 -2.89 10.91 -10.12
C ALA A 548 -1.59 11.45 -9.51
N LEU A 549 -0.97 10.66 -8.63
CA LEU A 549 0.29 11.01 -7.95
C LEU A 549 1.04 9.72 -7.58
N GLY A 550 2.34 9.66 -7.91
CA GLY A 550 3.14 8.44 -7.76
C GLY A 550 2.48 7.27 -8.48
N SER A 551 2.21 6.18 -7.77
CA SER A 551 1.60 4.99 -8.37
C SER A 551 0.06 4.98 -8.33
N VAL A 552 -0.58 6.04 -7.82
CA VAL A 552 -2.02 6.08 -7.52
C VAL A 552 -2.77 6.92 -8.53
N LEU A 553 -3.91 6.39 -8.98
CA LEU A 553 -4.94 7.08 -9.76
C LEU A 553 -6.27 6.98 -9.00
N ALA A 554 -6.97 8.08 -8.85
CA ALA A 554 -8.31 8.10 -8.27
C ALA A 554 -9.27 8.89 -9.16
N ILE A 555 -10.40 8.27 -9.49
CA ILE A 555 -11.46 8.80 -10.34
C ILE A 555 -12.73 8.92 -9.48
N HIS A 556 -13.14 10.15 -9.20
CA HIS A 556 -14.37 10.45 -8.48
C HIS A 556 -15.51 10.50 -9.49
N VAL A 557 -16.41 9.54 -9.44
CA VAL A 557 -17.56 9.42 -10.34
C VAL A 557 -18.77 10.12 -9.71
N LYS A 558 -19.65 10.71 -10.54
CA LYS A 558 -20.92 11.27 -10.10
C LYS A 558 -21.99 10.18 -10.04
N ASP A 559 -22.83 10.19 -9.01
CA ASP A 559 -24.02 9.34 -9.01
C ASP A 559 -25.16 9.92 -9.87
N ALA A 560 -26.23 9.13 -10.06
CA ALA A 560 -27.41 9.53 -10.85
C ALA A 560 -28.18 10.74 -10.27
N ALA A 561 -27.92 11.12 -9.01
CA ALA A 561 -28.49 12.28 -8.32
C ALA A 561 -27.48 13.46 -8.20
N GLY A 562 -26.26 13.32 -8.73
CA GLY A 562 -25.17 14.28 -8.61
C GLY A 562 -24.44 14.31 -7.27
N SER A 563 -24.70 13.38 -6.35
CA SER A 563 -24.08 13.32 -5.02
C SER A 563 -22.79 12.49 -4.99
N THR A 564 -21.90 12.84 -4.07
CA THR A 564 -20.63 12.14 -3.80
C THR A 564 -20.72 11.52 -2.41
N GLY A 565 -20.34 10.24 -2.25
CA GLY A 565 -20.49 9.57 -0.97
C GLY A 565 -20.03 8.11 -0.95
N TYR A 566 -19.65 7.65 0.24
CA TYR A 566 -19.11 6.31 0.50
C TYR A 566 -20.10 5.16 0.19
N PHE A 567 -21.41 5.44 0.18
CA PHE A 567 -22.47 4.44 -0.11
C PHE A 567 -22.99 4.49 -1.55
N SER A 568 -22.33 5.24 -2.44
CA SER A 568 -22.74 5.36 -3.83
C SER A 568 -22.26 4.19 -4.68
N ASP A 569 -23.12 3.69 -5.56
CA ASP A 569 -22.80 2.63 -6.53
C ASP A 569 -22.28 3.17 -7.88
N ALA A 570 -22.07 4.49 -8.00
CA ALA A 570 -21.73 5.16 -9.26
C ALA A 570 -20.46 4.62 -9.93
N ALA A 571 -19.46 4.23 -9.13
CA ALA A 571 -18.21 3.69 -9.65
C ALA A 571 -18.28 2.20 -10.01
N GLN A 572 -19.37 1.49 -9.66
CA GLN A 572 -19.49 0.05 -9.89
C GLN A 572 -19.52 -0.29 -11.38
N SER A 573 -20.25 0.47 -12.21
CA SER A 573 -20.31 0.19 -13.65
C SER A 573 -18.94 0.31 -14.33
N LEU A 574 -18.13 1.30 -13.92
CA LEU A 574 -16.76 1.44 -14.43
C LEU A 574 -15.86 0.29 -13.96
N ARG A 575 -15.97 -0.12 -12.69
CA ARG A 575 -15.30 -1.30 -12.14
C ARG A 575 -15.67 -2.56 -12.92
N ASP A 576 -16.95 -2.77 -13.18
CA ASP A 576 -17.44 -3.97 -13.85
C ASP A 576 -16.97 -4.04 -15.31
N GLY A 577 -16.88 -2.89 -15.99
CA GLY A 577 -16.25 -2.79 -17.32
C GLY A 577 -14.76 -3.17 -17.31
N LEU A 578 -14.03 -2.78 -16.26
CA LEU A 578 -12.63 -3.16 -16.06
C LEU A 578 -12.46 -4.66 -15.73
N ILE A 579 -13.39 -5.24 -14.95
CA ILE A 579 -13.41 -6.67 -14.59
C ILE A 579 -13.82 -7.55 -15.78
N ALA A 580 -14.68 -7.05 -16.68
CA ALA A 580 -15.00 -7.72 -17.93
C ALA A 580 -13.75 -7.92 -18.79
N GLY A 581 -12.88 -6.91 -18.83
CA GLY A 581 -11.55 -6.99 -19.43
C GLY A 581 -11.55 -6.92 -20.96
N ASP A 582 -10.48 -7.46 -21.56
CA ASP A 582 -10.31 -7.57 -23.01
C ASP A 582 -9.86 -8.99 -23.40
N ALA A 583 -10.24 -9.44 -24.59
CA ALA A 583 -9.83 -10.71 -25.17
C ALA A 583 -8.43 -10.62 -25.82
N GLU A 584 -8.04 -9.45 -26.32
CA GLU A 584 -6.80 -9.23 -27.08
C GLU A 584 -5.71 -8.51 -26.26
N GLY A 585 -5.29 -9.10 -25.13
CA GLY A 585 -4.13 -8.64 -24.38
C GLY A 585 -2.80 -9.13 -24.95
N VAL A 586 -1.68 -8.57 -24.46
CA VAL A 586 -0.31 -8.92 -24.89
C VAL A 586 0.00 -10.42 -24.71
N ASN A 587 -0.73 -11.10 -23.81
CA ASN A 587 -0.62 -12.55 -23.56
C ASN A 587 -1.99 -13.27 -23.53
N GLY A 588 -2.97 -12.79 -24.31
CA GLY A 588 -4.34 -13.34 -24.33
C GLY A 588 -5.32 -12.56 -23.46
N SER A 589 -6.42 -13.21 -23.05
CA SER A 589 -7.48 -12.54 -22.29
C SER A 589 -6.98 -12.07 -20.92
N TRP A 590 -7.33 -10.85 -20.56
CA TRP A 590 -6.96 -10.23 -19.29
C TRP A 590 -8.02 -9.27 -18.80
N ASN A 591 -7.99 -8.93 -17.51
CA ASN A 591 -8.83 -7.88 -16.95
C ASN A 591 -8.09 -7.02 -15.93
N VAL A 592 -8.79 -6.04 -15.35
CA VAL A 592 -8.32 -5.24 -14.23
C VAL A 592 -9.19 -5.53 -13.01
N HIS A 593 -8.62 -6.22 -12.02
CA HIS A 593 -9.20 -6.35 -10.71
C HIS A 593 -9.02 -5.03 -9.95
N CYS A 594 -10.12 -4.40 -9.56
CA CYS A 594 -10.10 -3.15 -8.81
C CYS A 594 -11.22 -3.11 -7.77
N ARG A 595 -11.08 -2.20 -6.80
CA ARG A 595 -12.09 -1.94 -5.79
C ARG A 595 -12.52 -0.48 -5.88
N VAL A 596 -13.70 -0.22 -5.33
CA VAL A 596 -14.26 1.13 -5.22
C VAL A 596 -14.39 1.52 -3.75
N LEU A 597 -14.31 2.80 -3.47
CA LEU A 597 -14.59 3.42 -2.18
C LEU A 597 -15.76 4.38 -2.39
N GLY A 598 -16.98 3.87 -2.22
CA GLY A 598 -18.19 4.56 -2.66
C GLY A 598 -18.13 4.94 -4.14
N ASN A 599 -18.26 6.23 -4.43
CA ASN A 599 -18.20 6.77 -5.79
C ASN A 599 -16.78 6.92 -6.35
N VAL A 600 -15.74 6.47 -5.64
CA VAL A 600 -14.35 6.60 -6.10
C VAL A 600 -13.84 5.27 -6.61
N LEU A 601 -13.49 5.23 -7.89
CA LEU A 601 -12.68 4.15 -8.44
C LEU A 601 -11.21 4.52 -8.30
N TYR A 602 -10.40 3.62 -7.75
CA TYR A 602 -8.96 3.82 -7.67
C TYR A 602 -8.22 2.69 -8.35
N LEU A 603 -7.08 3.03 -8.95
CA LEU A 603 -6.11 2.09 -9.48
C LEU A 603 -4.74 2.40 -8.92
N MET A 604 -4.04 1.34 -8.55
CA MET A 604 -2.74 1.43 -7.94
C MET A 604 -1.76 0.56 -8.70
N ALA A 605 -0.87 1.20 -9.45
CA ALA A 605 0.28 0.54 -10.03
C ALA A 605 1.22 0.06 -8.90
N SER A 606 1.97 -1.00 -9.15
CA SER A 606 3.16 -1.27 -8.37
C SER A 606 4.29 -0.35 -8.84
N GLN A 607 5.37 -0.31 -8.07
CA GLN A 607 6.56 0.45 -8.46
C GLN A 607 7.28 -0.18 -9.66
N LYS A 608 6.92 -1.41 -10.05
CA LYS A 608 7.47 -2.15 -11.19
C LYS A 608 6.54 -2.19 -12.41
N THR A 609 5.34 -1.62 -12.33
CA THR A 609 4.42 -1.57 -13.47
C THR A 609 5.09 -0.89 -14.66
N THR A 610 4.91 -1.47 -15.84
CA THR A 610 5.55 -1.00 -17.07
C THR A 610 4.70 0.02 -17.81
N GLU A 611 5.33 0.75 -18.73
CA GLU A 611 4.66 1.72 -19.60
C GLU A 611 3.58 1.03 -20.45
N GLU A 612 3.83 -0.19 -20.92
CA GLU A 612 2.89 -0.96 -21.73
C GLU A 612 1.63 -1.32 -20.93
N SER A 613 1.78 -1.84 -19.70
CA SER A 613 0.64 -2.16 -18.83
C SER A 613 -0.21 -0.91 -18.55
N VAL A 614 0.43 0.23 -18.28
CA VAL A 614 -0.28 1.50 -18.07
C VAL A 614 -1.02 1.94 -19.33
N ALA A 615 -0.40 1.84 -20.50
CA ALA A 615 -1.04 2.20 -21.77
C ALA A 615 -2.29 1.35 -22.03
N GLN A 616 -2.22 0.04 -21.79
CA GLN A 616 -3.36 -0.87 -21.94
C GLN A 616 -4.51 -0.55 -20.97
N ILE A 617 -4.19 -0.32 -19.69
CA ILE A 617 -5.19 0.06 -18.69
C ILE A 617 -5.82 1.42 -19.03
N SER A 618 -5.02 2.36 -19.56
CA SER A 618 -5.48 3.67 -20.01
C SER A 618 -6.52 3.56 -21.14
N LEU A 619 -6.35 2.62 -22.07
CA LEU A 619 -7.32 2.35 -23.13
C LEU A 619 -8.63 1.77 -22.56
N LEU A 620 -8.52 0.81 -21.62
CA LEU A 620 -9.68 0.24 -20.95
C LEU A 620 -10.48 1.28 -20.16
N LEU A 621 -9.80 2.18 -19.44
CA LEU A 621 -10.46 3.28 -18.71
C LEU A 621 -11.24 4.20 -19.64
N ARG A 622 -10.64 4.58 -20.79
CA ARG A 622 -11.31 5.41 -21.80
C ARG A 622 -12.53 4.70 -22.38
N LYS A 623 -12.42 3.41 -22.68
CA LYS A 623 -13.53 2.59 -23.18
C LYS A 623 -14.65 2.48 -22.13
N GLY A 624 -14.30 2.19 -20.88
CA GLY A 624 -15.26 2.01 -19.79
C GLY A 624 -16.03 3.29 -19.43
N LEU A 625 -15.40 4.46 -19.56
CA LEU A 625 -16.07 5.74 -19.34
C LEU A 625 -16.89 6.22 -20.56
N ASN A 626 -16.59 5.76 -21.77
CA ASN A 626 -17.34 6.09 -22.99
C ASN A 626 -18.53 5.15 -23.27
N ALA A 627 -18.54 3.95 -22.66
CA ALA A 627 -19.66 2.99 -22.72
C ALA A 627 -20.82 3.49 -21.85
#